data_AF-A0A7C7J2Y3-F1
#
_entry.id   AF-A0A7C7J2Y3-F1
#
_cell.length_a   1.000
_cell.length_b   1.000
_cell.length_c   1.000
_cell.angle_alpha   90.00
_cell.angle_beta   90.00
_cell.angle_gamma   90.00
#
_symmetry.space_group_name_H-M   'P 1'
#
loop_
_entity.id
_entity.type
_entity.pdbx_description
1 polymer ?
#
loop_
_entity_poly.entity_id
_entity_poly.type
_entity_poly.pdbx_seq_one_letter_code
_entity_poly.pdbx_strand_id
1 'polypeptide(L)'
;MFSSTTVVIEAFIEELQSVYLRTYGLSEPAFPDVIGFVGRMALEKISSSDAPYHDVNHTILVTEVGQEILRGKHLRLGGVSPRDWLHFIISLLCHDIGYVRGVCEGDHDGQYVIDADGQCVTMPAGATDASLTPYHVDRAKLFVEQRFRDVALVDVEMILANIEHTRFPVPEEKVLNNDERGYPSLLRAADLIGQLADIDYQRKSSALFAEFVETGMAETLGYRSSADLRENYPKFYWDEVSPLIQVALRYLRETQEGKRWIAVLYANVFEEEHHVISFGVERRR
;
A
#
# COMPACT_ATOMS: atom_id res chain seq x y z
N MET A 1 -26.84 10.91 -6.02
CA MET A 1 -26.60 9.49 -5.69
C MET A 1 -25.69 9.47 -4.47
N PHE A 2 -25.96 8.68 -3.44
CA PHE A 2 -25.08 8.56 -2.27
C PHE A 2 -23.86 7.70 -2.62
N SER A 3 -22.66 8.16 -2.30
CA SER A 3 -21.39 7.46 -2.58
C SER A 3 -20.66 7.21 -1.26
N SER A 4 -20.58 5.94 -0.84
CA SER A 4 -19.81 5.55 0.35
C SER A 4 -18.33 5.86 0.18
N THR A 5 -17.80 5.70 -1.03
CA THR A 5 -16.40 5.99 -1.36
C THR A 5 -16.05 7.45 -1.10
N THR A 6 -16.91 8.39 -1.52
CA THR A 6 -16.68 9.82 -1.28
C THR A 6 -16.64 10.14 0.21
N VAL A 7 -17.54 9.56 1.01
CA VAL A 7 -17.56 9.77 2.47
C VAL A 7 -16.27 9.26 3.12
N VAL A 8 -15.80 8.08 2.72
CA VAL A 8 -14.56 7.48 3.25
C VAL A 8 -13.33 8.32 2.87
N ILE A 9 -13.24 8.77 1.61
CA ILE A 9 -12.14 9.62 1.14
C ILE A 9 -12.09 10.93 1.94
N GLU A 10 -13.24 11.59 2.13
CA GLU A 10 -13.32 12.85 2.88
C GLU A 10 -12.88 12.69 4.34
N ALA A 11 -13.41 11.68 5.02
CA ALA A 11 -13.05 11.40 6.41
C ALA A 11 -11.56 11.07 6.57
N PHE A 12 -10.98 10.32 5.62
CA PHE A 12 -9.57 9.97 5.68
C PHE A 12 -8.65 11.17 5.43
N ILE A 13 -9.00 12.07 4.51
CA ILE A 13 -8.25 13.31 4.29
C ILE A 13 -8.22 14.17 5.56
N GLU A 14 -9.36 14.31 6.25
CA GLU A 14 -9.43 15.04 7.51
C GLU A 14 -8.51 14.42 8.58
N GLU A 15 -8.45 13.09 8.65
CA GLU A 15 -7.56 12.40 9.60
C GLU A 15 -6.07 12.63 9.26
N LEU A 16 -5.66 12.58 7.98
CA LEU A 16 -4.28 12.88 7.57
C LEU A 16 -3.86 14.30 7.99
N GLN A 17 -4.72 15.29 7.74
CA GLN A 17 -4.48 16.68 8.12
C GLN A 17 -4.41 16.84 9.65
N SER A 18 -5.31 16.16 10.37
CA SER A 18 -5.34 16.20 11.83
C SER A 18 -4.09 15.57 12.44
N VAL A 19 -3.60 14.44 11.91
CA VAL A 19 -2.37 13.80 12.39
C VAL A 19 -1.16 14.69 12.15
N TYR A 20 -1.08 15.35 11.00
CA TYR A 20 -0.01 16.31 10.74
C TYR A 20 0.01 17.40 11.82
N LEU A 21 -1.13 18.07 12.06
CA LEU A 21 -1.23 19.14 13.04
C LEU A 21 -0.90 18.68 14.46
N ARG A 22 -1.30 17.46 14.84
CA ARG A 22 -0.95 16.85 16.14
C ARG A 22 0.54 16.54 16.27
N THR A 23 1.23 16.27 15.18
CA THR A 23 2.64 15.85 15.18
C THR A 23 3.59 17.04 15.06
N TYR A 24 3.27 17.99 14.17
CA TYR A 24 4.17 19.10 13.79
C TYR A 24 3.65 20.48 14.17
N GLY A 25 2.43 20.59 14.70
CA GLY A 25 1.80 21.86 15.01
C GLY A 25 1.64 22.73 13.75
N LEU A 26 2.10 23.97 13.83
CA LEU A 26 2.03 24.94 12.73
C LEU A 26 3.32 24.98 11.86
N SER A 27 4.22 24.01 12.03
CA SER A 27 5.39 23.89 11.17
C SER A 27 4.94 23.58 9.73
N GLU A 28 5.55 24.23 8.73
CA GLU A 28 5.19 24.10 7.30
C GLU A 28 3.67 24.09 7.06
N PRO A 29 2.97 25.22 7.33
CA PRO A 29 1.50 25.26 7.39
C PRO A 29 0.80 24.96 6.07
N ALA A 30 1.52 24.94 4.94
CA ALA A 30 0.98 24.56 3.64
C ALA A 30 0.82 23.03 3.47
N PHE A 31 1.55 22.21 4.25
CA PHE A 31 1.61 20.76 4.01
C PHE A 31 0.27 20.03 4.26
N PRO A 32 -0.55 20.38 5.26
CA PRO A 32 -1.91 19.85 5.39
C PRO A 32 -2.78 20.09 4.15
N ASP A 33 -2.67 21.24 3.51
CA ASP A 33 -3.47 21.54 2.32
C ASP A 33 -2.94 20.76 1.10
N VAL A 34 -1.62 20.69 0.96
CA VAL A 34 -0.97 19.88 -0.10
C VAL A 34 -1.37 18.42 0.02
N ILE A 35 -1.27 17.83 1.22
CA ILE A 35 -1.61 16.42 1.41
C ILE A 35 -3.11 16.16 1.28
N GLY A 36 -3.97 17.13 1.64
CA GLY A 36 -5.40 17.02 1.41
C GLY A 36 -5.75 16.98 -0.08
N PHE A 37 -5.08 17.80 -0.89
CA PHE A 37 -5.20 17.76 -2.35
C PHE A 37 -4.67 16.43 -2.93
N VAL A 38 -3.47 16.01 -2.54
CA VAL A 38 -2.84 14.77 -3.06
C VAL A 38 -3.65 13.54 -2.64
N GLY A 39 -4.08 13.45 -1.38
CA GLY A 39 -4.90 12.36 -0.87
C GLY A 39 -6.22 12.23 -1.61
N ARG A 40 -6.93 13.35 -1.84
CA ARG A 40 -8.16 13.34 -2.65
C ARG A 40 -7.88 12.85 -4.06
N MET A 41 -6.85 13.40 -4.70
CA MET A 41 -6.50 13.07 -6.07
C MET A 41 -6.17 11.58 -6.21
N ALA A 42 -5.31 11.04 -5.34
CA ALA A 42 -4.88 9.66 -5.42
C ALA A 42 -6.05 8.70 -5.18
N LEU A 43 -6.84 8.94 -4.13
CA LEU A 43 -7.95 8.05 -3.79
C LEU A 43 -9.13 8.13 -4.77
N GLU A 44 -9.38 9.29 -5.40
CA GLU A 44 -10.37 9.40 -6.49
C GLU A 44 -9.89 8.70 -7.78
N LYS A 45 -8.57 8.61 -8.00
CA LYS A 45 -8.03 7.81 -9.11
C LYS A 45 -8.12 6.32 -8.80
N ILE A 46 -7.72 5.91 -7.60
CA ILE A 46 -7.78 4.50 -7.17
C ILE A 46 -9.24 4.02 -7.10
N SER A 47 -10.19 4.88 -6.72
CA SER A 47 -11.63 4.53 -6.72
C SER A 47 -12.20 4.23 -8.11
N SER A 48 -11.49 4.62 -9.17
CA SER A 48 -11.86 4.31 -10.55
C SER A 48 -11.31 2.97 -11.04
N SER A 49 -10.44 2.31 -10.26
CA SER A 49 -9.92 0.98 -10.54
C SER A 49 -11.00 -0.09 -10.40
N ASP A 50 -10.96 -1.10 -11.27
CA ASP A 50 -11.75 -2.33 -11.12
C ASP A 50 -10.92 -3.51 -10.55
N ALA A 51 -9.71 -3.25 -10.05
CA ALA A 51 -8.90 -4.23 -9.31
C ALA A 51 -9.66 -4.70 -8.05
N PRO A 52 -9.87 -6.02 -7.87
CA PRO A 52 -10.66 -6.54 -6.76
C PRO A 52 -10.16 -6.23 -5.33
N TYR A 53 -8.85 -6.21 -5.10
CA TYR A 53 -8.24 -6.12 -3.76
C TYR A 53 -7.41 -4.85 -3.55
N HIS A 54 -6.55 -4.49 -4.52
CA HIS A 54 -5.71 -3.28 -4.42
C HIS A 54 -6.56 -2.04 -4.69
N ASP A 55 -7.37 -1.68 -3.70
CA ASP A 55 -8.44 -0.69 -3.76
C ASP A 55 -8.19 0.52 -2.84
N VAL A 56 -9.20 1.40 -2.75
CA VAL A 56 -9.18 2.58 -1.87
C VAL A 56 -8.95 2.20 -0.42
N ASN A 57 -9.53 1.10 0.06
CA ASN A 57 -9.41 0.71 1.46
C ASN A 57 -8.02 0.15 1.76
N HIS A 58 -7.45 -0.69 0.87
CA HIS A 58 -6.06 -1.12 1.00
C HIS A 58 -5.10 0.08 1.06
N THR A 59 -5.26 1.03 0.14
CA THR A 59 -4.43 2.26 0.13
C THR A 59 -4.54 3.05 1.44
N ILE A 60 -5.74 3.17 2.01
CA ILE A 60 -5.97 3.82 3.30
C ILE A 60 -5.24 3.07 4.42
N LEU A 61 -5.41 1.75 4.53
CA LEU A 61 -4.78 0.94 5.59
C LEU A 61 -3.25 1.04 5.56
N VAL A 62 -2.66 0.94 4.36
CA VAL A 62 -1.21 1.12 4.14
C VAL A 62 -0.77 2.52 4.56
N THR A 63 -1.54 3.54 4.21
CA THR A 63 -1.22 4.92 4.57
C THR A 63 -1.32 5.17 6.08
N GLU A 64 -2.35 4.63 6.75
CA GLU A 64 -2.54 4.75 8.20
C GLU A 64 -1.41 4.10 8.99
N VAL A 65 -1.05 2.85 8.67
CA VAL A 65 0.03 2.17 9.40
C VAL A 65 1.38 2.82 9.09
N GLY A 66 1.62 3.26 7.85
CA GLY A 66 2.83 3.99 7.48
C GLY A 66 2.99 5.29 8.26
N GLN A 67 1.89 6.02 8.45
CA GLN A 67 1.88 7.24 9.26
C GLN A 67 2.21 6.96 10.74
N GLU A 68 1.68 5.89 11.32
CA GLU A 68 2.01 5.49 12.69
C GLU A 68 3.45 4.95 12.82
N ILE A 69 3.98 4.29 11.78
CA ILE A 69 5.41 3.93 11.70
C ILE A 69 6.28 5.19 11.76
N LEU A 70 5.97 6.22 10.96
CA LEU A 70 6.73 7.49 10.99
C LEU A 70 6.64 8.18 12.33
N ARG A 71 5.44 8.24 12.90
CA ARG A 71 5.23 8.83 14.22
C ARG A 71 6.05 8.10 15.29
N GLY A 72 6.06 6.77 15.26
CA GLY A 72 6.89 5.96 16.14
C GLY A 72 8.39 6.19 15.93
N LYS A 73 8.85 6.29 14.68
CA LYS A 73 10.24 6.63 14.34
C LYS A 73 10.61 8.00 14.92
N HIS A 74 9.75 9.01 14.73
CA HIS A 74 9.95 10.35 15.24
C HIS A 74 10.00 10.37 16.78
N LEU A 75 9.10 9.68 17.47
CA LEU A 75 9.11 9.59 18.93
C LEU A 75 10.37 8.89 19.47
N ARG A 76 10.82 7.83 18.79
CA ARG A 76 11.95 7.02 19.23
C ARG A 76 13.29 7.68 18.97
N LEU A 77 13.46 8.30 17.80
CA LEU A 77 14.76 8.76 17.29
C LEU A 77 14.83 10.28 17.07
N GLY A 78 13.69 10.97 17.05
CA GLY A 78 13.59 12.33 16.53
C GLY A 78 13.81 12.39 15.01
N GLY A 79 13.93 13.62 14.49
CA GLY A 79 14.52 13.87 13.17
C GLY A 79 13.64 13.59 11.94
N VAL A 80 12.43 13.01 12.09
CA VAL A 80 11.47 12.99 10.97
C VAL A 80 10.91 14.40 10.80
N SER A 81 11.37 15.12 9.79
CA SER A 81 10.92 16.48 9.48
C SER A 81 9.53 16.48 8.83
N PRO A 82 8.83 17.64 8.81
CA PRO A 82 7.61 17.78 8.02
C PRO A 82 7.80 17.44 6.54
N ARG A 83 8.99 17.72 5.97
CA ARG A 83 9.32 17.39 4.58
C ARG A 83 9.38 15.87 4.43
N ASP A 84 10.08 15.16 5.31
CA ASP A 84 10.15 13.69 5.25
C ASP A 84 8.76 13.06 5.34
N TRP A 85 7.92 13.59 6.24
CA TRP A 85 6.53 13.15 6.37
C TRP A 85 5.74 13.36 5.09
N LEU A 86 5.79 14.56 4.49
CA LEU A 86 5.04 14.86 3.27
C LEU A 86 5.36 13.88 2.14
N HIS A 87 6.64 13.66 1.85
CA HIS A 87 7.06 12.77 0.77
C HIS A 87 6.70 11.33 1.05
N PHE A 88 6.82 10.90 2.30
CA PHE A 88 6.44 9.54 2.69
C PHE A 88 4.94 9.29 2.57
N ILE A 89 4.07 10.22 3.03
CA ILE A 89 2.62 10.06 2.87
C ILE A 89 2.21 10.12 1.39
N ILE A 90 2.82 10.98 0.56
CA ILE A 90 2.59 10.96 -0.90
C ILE A 90 2.99 9.60 -1.49
N SER A 91 4.11 9.03 -1.05
CA SER A 91 4.56 7.71 -1.50
C SER A 91 3.54 6.62 -1.14
N LEU A 92 2.99 6.63 0.08
CA LEU A 92 1.97 5.67 0.52
C LEU A 92 0.67 5.84 -0.27
N LEU A 93 0.22 7.07 -0.49
CA LEU A 93 -1.00 7.34 -1.25
C LEU A 93 -0.90 6.90 -2.72
N CYS A 94 0.31 6.87 -3.28
CA CYS A 94 0.53 6.60 -4.69
C CYS A 94 1.13 5.22 -4.98
N HIS A 95 1.47 4.40 -3.98
CA HIS A 95 2.21 3.14 -4.23
C HIS A 95 1.52 2.19 -5.21
N ASP A 96 0.19 2.10 -5.12
CA ASP A 96 -0.66 1.24 -5.96
C ASP A 96 -1.42 1.99 -7.05
N ILE A 97 -1.18 3.29 -7.23
CA ILE A 97 -1.92 4.06 -8.25
C ILE A 97 -1.65 3.53 -9.67
N GLY A 98 -0.54 2.81 -9.87
CA GLY A 98 -0.19 2.19 -11.14
C GLY A 98 -1.12 1.06 -11.59
N TYR A 99 -1.96 0.52 -10.70
CA TYR A 99 -3.04 -0.39 -11.10
C TYR A 99 -4.08 0.30 -11.99
N VAL A 100 -4.33 1.60 -11.77
CA VAL A 100 -5.42 2.32 -12.43
C VAL A 100 -5.14 2.48 -13.92
N ARG A 101 -6.02 1.98 -14.78
CA ARG A 101 -5.97 2.27 -16.22
C ARG A 101 -6.27 3.74 -16.54
N GLY A 102 -5.58 4.30 -17.53
CA GLY A 102 -5.77 5.71 -17.92
C GLY A 102 -5.13 6.72 -16.95
N VAL A 103 -4.30 6.25 -16.01
CA VAL A 103 -3.65 7.10 -15.01
C VAL A 103 -2.38 7.74 -15.54
N CYS A 104 -1.65 7.03 -16.40
CA CYS A 104 -0.41 7.47 -17.01
C CYS A 104 -0.66 8.18 -18.34
N GLU A 105 0.13 9.21 -18.65
CA GLU A 105 0.17 9.79 -19.99
C GLU A 105 0.57 8.73 -21.02
N GLY A 106 -0.19 8.62 -22.11
CA GLY A 106 0.01 7.61 -23.16
C GLY A 106 -0.88 6.38 -23.02
N ASP A 107 -1.53 6.17 -21.87
CA ASP A 107 -2.59 5.18 -21.76
C ASP A 107 -3.73 5.53 -22.74
N HIS A 108 -4.24 4.52 -23.45
CA HIS A 108 -5.40 4.64 -24.30
C HIS A 108 -6.19 3.33 -24.33
N ASP A 109 -7.33 3.33 -25.01
CA ASP A 109 -8.25 2.18 -25.00
C ASP A 109 -7.54 0.90 -25.47
N GLY A 110 -7.30 -0.01 -24.51
CA GLY A 110 -6.69 -1.31 -24.73
C GLY A 110 -5.16 -1.34 -24.78
N GLN A 111 -4.44 -0.22 -24.69
CA GLN A 111 -2.98 -0.21 -24.54
C GLN A 111 -2.54 0.73 -23.42
N TYR A 112 -1.75 0.20 -22.50
CA TYR A 112 -1.39 0.88 -21.27
C TYR A 112 0.11 0.92 -21.12
N VAL A 113 0.67 2.10 -20.82
CA VAL A 113 2.11 2.32 -20.68
C VAL A 113 2.63 1.60 -19.45
N ILE A 114 3.69 0.81 -19.57
CA ILE A 114 4.19 -0.01 -18.46
C ILE A 114 5.51 0.47 -17.87
N ASP A 115 6.22 1.36 -18.56
CA ASP A 115 7.53 1.87 -18.15
C ASP A 115 7.86 3.26 -18.71
N ALA A 116 9.00 3.82 -18.29
CA ALA A 116 9.49 5.13 -18.71
C ALA A 116 9.97 5.18 -20.17
N ASP A 117 10.24 4.02 -20.77
CA ASP A 117 10.62 3.91 -22.18
C ASP A 117 9.38 4.03 -23.10
N GLY A 118 8.18 4.11 -22.51
CA GLY A 118 6.92 4.21 -23.23
C GLY A 118 6.47 2.88 -23.81
N GLN A 119 6.98 1.76 -23.29
CA GLN A 119 6.46 0.44 -23.67
C GLN A 119 5.01 0.32 -23.22
N CYS A 120 4.20 -0.40 -23.99
CA CYS A 120 2.80 -0.62 -23.66
C CYS A 120 2.46 -2.10 -23.62
N VAL A 121 1.51 -2.46 -22.76
CA VAL A 121 0.87 -3.78 -22.74
C VAL A 121 -0.55 -3.67 -23.28
N THR A 122 -0.99 -4.69 -24.01
CA THR A 122 -2.41 -4.83 -24.40
C THR A 122 -3.11 -5.77 -23.41
N MET A 123 -4.22 -5.31 -22.82
CA MET A 123 -4.99 -6.13 -21.89
C MET A 123 -6.05 -6.96 -22.62
N PRO A 124 -6.27 -8.22 -22.22
CA PRO A 124 -7.37 -9.03 -22.74
C PRO A 124 -8.74 -8.40 -22.47
N ALA A 125 -9.70 -8.66 -23.36
CA ALA A 125 -11.08 -8.24 -23.13
C ALA A 125 -11.65 -8.90 -21.86
N GLY A 126 -12.17 -8.09 -20.94
CA GLY A 126 -12.73 -8.56 -19.66
C GLY A 126 -11.70 -8.68 -18.53
N ALA A 127 -10.43 -8.34 -18.77
CA ALA A 127 -9.44 -8.19 -17.72
C ALA A 127 -9.77 -7.00 -16.79
N THR A 128 -9.38 -7.13 -15.53
CA THR A 128 -9.45 -6.04 -14.54
C THR A 128 -8.09 -5.34 -14.45
N ASP A 129 -8.02 -4.26 -13.69
CA ASP A 129 -6.79 -3.52 -13.40
C ASP A 129 -5.75 -4.38 -12.66
N ALA A 130 -6.16 -5.53 -12.08
CA ALA A 130 -5.25 -6.52 -11.53
C ALA A 130 -4.26 -7.08 -12.57
N SER A 131 -4.61 -7.10 -13.86
CA SER A 131 -3.66 -7.47 -14.92
C SER A 131 -2.44 -6.57 -15.01
N LEU A 132 -2.48 -5.38 -14.40
CA LEU A 132 -1.36 -4.44 -14.33
C LEU A 132 -0.44 -4.68 -13.12
N THR A 133 -0.70 -5.67 -12.25
CA THR A 133 0.20 -6.03 -11.13
C THR A 133 1.67 -6.15 -11.54
N PRO A 134 2.07 -6.76 -12.67
CA PRO A 134 3.50 -6.85 -13.02
C PRO A 134 4.18 -5.49 -13.26
N TYR A 135 3.39 -4.45 -13.53
CA TYR A 135 3.87 -3.13 -13.96
C TYR A 135 3.48 -2.00 -12.99
N HIS A 136 2.67 -2.28 -11.97
CA HIS A 136 2.06 -1.25 -11.12
C HIS A 136 3.10 -0.33 -10.46
N VAL A 137 4.24 -0.86 -10.00
CA VAL A 137 5.30 -0.03 -9.37
C VAL A 137 5.92 0.95 -10.37
N ASP A 138 6.23 0.49 -11.57
CA ASP A 138 6.78 1.37 -12.61
C ASP A 138 5.74 2.40 -13.06
N ARG A 139 4.49 1.97 -13.25
CA ARG A 139 3.37 2.86 -13.55
C ARG A 139 3.11 3.91 -12.46
N ALA A 140 3.18 3.52 -11.19
CA ALA A 140 3.04 4.44 -10.06
C ALA A 140 4.15 5.50 -10.06
N LYS A 141 5.39 5.08 -10.35
CA LYS A 141 6.54 5.98 -10.50
C LYS A 141 6.34 6.95 -11.67
N LEU A 142 5.92 6.47 -12.83
CA LEU A 142 5.60 7.33 -13.99
C LEU A 142 4.53 8.36 -13.66
N PHE A 143 3.46 7.91 -13.00
CA PHE A 143 2.39 8.79 -12.57
C PHE A 143 2.91 9.92 -11.67
N VAL A 144 3.74 9.58 -10.67
CA VAL A 144 4.33 10.56 -9.76
C VAL A 144 5.23 11.54 -10.51
N GLU A 145 6.09 11.06 -11.41
CA GLU A 145 6.93 11.93 -12.24
C GLU A 145 6.10 12.90 -13.08
N GLN A 146 5.12 12.39 -13.82
CA GLN A 146 4.24 13.18 -14.68
C GLN A 146 3.46 14.22 -13.87
N ARG A 147 2.97 13.83 -12.68
CA ARG A 147 2.10 14.69 -11.87
C ARG A 147 2.86 15.74 -11.06
N PHE A 148 4.04 15.42 -10.55
CA PHE A 148 4.70 16.22 -9.52
C PHE A 148 6.03 16.86 -9.95
N ARG A 149 6.54 16.60 -11.17
CA ARG A 149 7.84 17.15 -11.63
C ARG A 149 8.01 18.66 -11.48
N ASP A 150 6.94 19.43 -11.64
CA ASP A 150 6.98 20.90 -11.59
C ASP A 150 6.44 21.46 -10.25
N VAL A 151 6.17 20.59 -9.27
CA VAL A 151 5.65 20.99 -7.95
C VAL A 151 6.82 21.24 -7.02
N ALA A 152 7.20 22.51 -6.83
CA ALA A 152 8.40 22.91 -6.07
C ALA A 152 8.48 22.39 -4.61
N LEU A 153 7.34 22.08 -3.98
CA LEU A 153 7.29 21.53 -2.62
C LEU A 153 7.55 20.02 -2.56
N VAL A 154 7.54 19.34 -3.71
CA VAL A 154 7.63 17.89 -3.86
C VAL A 154 8.95 17.50 -4.53
N ASP A 155 9.65 16.61 -3.86
CA ASP A 155 10.87 15.93 -4.29
C ASP A 155 10.48 14.58 -4.87
N VAL A 156 10.40 14.53 -6.20
CA VAL A 156 9.95 13.36 -6.93
C VAL A 156 10.89 12.18 -6.67
N GLU A 157 12.21 12.38 -6.71
CA GLU A 157 13.19 11.30 -6.56
C GLU A 157 13.04 10.55 -5.23
N MET A 158 12.77 11.25 -4.13
CA MET A 158 12.49 10.62 -2.83
C MET A 158 11.25 9.73 -2.87
N ILE A 159 10.18 10.18 -3.54
CA ILE A 159 8.94 9.41 -3.65
C ILE A 159 9.14 8.16 -4.51
N LEU A 160 9.83 8.30 -5.65
CA LEU A 160 10.12 7.17 -6.53
C LEU A 160 10.97 6.12 -5.83
N ALA A 161 11.99 6.53 -5.07
CA ALA A 161 12.83 5.61 -4.31
C ALA A 161 12.03 4.83 -3.25
N ASN A 162 11.05 5.48 -2.62
CA ASN A 162 10.15 4.82 -1.68
C ASN A 162 9.26 3.80 -2.40
N ILE A 163 8.53 4.21 -3.43
CA ILE A 163 7.59 3.35 -4.19
C ILE A 163 8.33 2.14 -4.79
N GLU A 164 9.56 2.33 -5.27
CA GLU A 164 10.40 1.26 -5.80
C GLU A 164 10.62 0.08 -4.81
N HIS A 165 10.42 0.29 -3.49
CA HIS A 165 10.54 -0.77 -2.49
C HIS A 165 9.25 -1.58 -2.24
N THR A 166 8.11 -1.22 -2.85
CA THR A 166 6.88 -2.03 -2.79
C THR A 166 6.87 -3.18 -3.81
N ARG A 167 7.90 -3.33 -4.64
CA ARG A 167 8.03 -4.51 -5.51
C ARG A 167 8.01 -5.79 -4.67
N PHE A 168 7.09 -6.68 -5.01
CA PHE A 168 6.96 -7.98 -4.39
C PHE A 168 6.88 -9.10 -5.45
N PRO A 169 7.62 -10.21 -5.32
CA PRO A 169 8.63 -10.50 -4.29
C PRO A 169 9.80 -9.50 -4.27
N VAL A 170 10.42 -9.32 -3.10
CA VAL A 170 11.52 -8.35 -2.94
C VAL A 170 12.74 -8.84 -3.75
N PRO A 171 13.32 -8.00 -4.64
CA PRO A 171 14.52 -8.37 -5.39
C PRO A 171 15.69 -8.73 -4.45
N GLU A 172 16.42 -9.82 -4.73
CA GLU A 172 17.50 -10.34 -3.86
C GLU A 172 18.54 -9.26 -3.50
N GLU A 173 18.93 -8.43 -4.47
CA GLU A 173 19.88 -7.33 -4.26
C GLU A 173 19.40 -6.30 -3.22
N LYS A 174 18.08 -6.08 -3.13
CA LYS A 174 17.46 -5.16 -2.17
C LYS A 174 17.35 -5.79 -0.79
N VAL A 175 17.31 -7.12 -0.69
CA VAL A 175 17.40 -7.81 0.60
C VAL A 175 18.81 -7.66 1.19
N LEU A 176 19.85 -7.79 0.37
CA LEU A 176 21.25 -7.78 0.82
C LEU A 176 21.77 -6.39 1.24
N ASN A 177 21.29 -5.32 0.61
CA ASN A 177 21.74 -3.94 0.86
C ASN A 177 20.67 -3.06 1.55
N ASN A 178 19.74 -3.69 2.25
CA ASN A 178 18.56 -3.01 2.79
C ASN A 178 18.91 -2.09 3.97
N ASP A 179 18.80 -0.77 3.82
CA ASP A 179 18.67 0.11 5.00
C ASP A 179 17.27 -0.07 5.60
N GLU A 180 17.15 -1.00 6.55
CA GLU A 180 15.88 -1.31 7.21
C GLU A 180 15.24 -0.10 7.94
N ARG A 181 16.02 0.95 8.22
CA ARG A 181 15.54 2.18 8.88
C ARG A 181 15.19 3.28 7.88
N GLY A 182 15.60 3.15 6.64
CA GLY A 182 15.33 4.10 5.56
C GLY A 182 13.85 4.12 5.21
N TYR A 183 13.38 5.28 4.72
CA TYR A 183 11.98 5.45 4.30
C TYR A 183 11.51 4.39 3.30
N PRO A 184 12.31 3.97 2.29
CA PRO A 184 11.84 2.95 1.37
C PRO A 184 11.52 1.60 2.02
N SER A 185 12.36 1.13 2.96
CA SER A 185 12.08 -0.07 3.75
C SER A 185 10.83 0.06 4.61
N LEU A 186 10.59 1.24 5.17
CA LEU A 186 9.41 1.51 5.99
C LEU A 186 8.14 1.59 5.16
N LEU A 187 8.22 2.05 3.90
CA LEU A 187 7.10 2.04 2.96
C LEU A 187 6.69 0.60 2.65
N ARG A 188 7.65 -0.26 2.29
CA ARG A 188 7.41 -1.70 2.09
C ARG A 188 6.80 -2.35 3.33
N ALA A 189 7.31 -2.01 4.51
CA ALA A 189 6.76 -2.56 5.74
C ALA A 189 5.33 -2.06 6.01
N ALA A 190 5.01 -0.82 5.65
CA ALA A 190 3.65 -0.28 5.77
C ALA A 190 2.68 -0.99 4.83
N ASP A 191 3.10 -1.26 3.59
CA ASP A 191 2.33 -2.02 2.60
C ASP A 191 1.99 -3.43 3.12
N LEU A 192 3.03 -4.20 3.50
CA LEU A 192 2.86 -5.54 4.04
C LEU A 192 2.02 -5.57 5.34
N ILE A 193 2.27 -4.66 6.29
CA ILE A 193 1.48 -4.62 7.52
C ILE A 193 0.04 -4.18 7.24
N GLY A 194 -0.18 -3.21 6.36
CA GLY A 194 -1.50 -2.70 6.00
C GLY A 194 -2.40 -3.78 5.41
N GLN A 195 -1.82 -4.65 4.56
CA GLN A 195 -2.50 -5.85 4.05
C GLN A 195 -2.76 -6.89 5.16
N LEU A 196 -1.72 -7.27 5.93
CA LEU A 196 -1.82 -8.39 6.86
C LEU A 196 -2.54 -8.04 8.18
N ALA A 197 -2.65 -6.76 8.51
CA ALA A 197 -3.40 -6.28 9.66
C ALA A 197 -4.80 -5.77 9.28
N ASP A 198 -5.26 -6.03 8.06
CA ASP A 198 -6.64 -5.75 7.68
C ASP A 198 -7.61 -6.63 8.48
N ILE A 199 -8.51 -5.99 9.25
CA ILE A 199 -9.54 -6.69 10.03
C ILE A 199 -10.51 -7.47 9.14
N ASP A 200 -10.66 -7.06 7.89
CA ASP A 200 -11.49 -7.68 6.87
C ASP A 200 -10.69 -8.62 5.96
N TYR A 201 -9.41 -8.93 6.26
CA TYR A 201 -8.53 -9.73 5.39
C TYR A 201 -9.21 -11.03 4.93
N GLN A 202 -9.85 -11.75 5.86
CA GLN A 202 -10.56 -12.99 5.55
C GLN A 202 -11.72 -12.77 4.57
N ARG A 203 -12.50 -11.70 4.75
CA ARG A 203 -13.61 -11.32 3.88
C ARG A 203 -13.12 -10.92 2.48
N LYS A 204 -11.97 -10.28 2.40
CA LYS A 204 -11.35 -9.82 1.14
C LYS A 204 -10.47 -10.87 0.45
N SER A 205 -10.18 -11.98 1.11
CA SER A 205 -9.31 -13.05 0.56
C SER A 205 -9.77 -13.57 -0.81
N SER A 206 -11.08 -13.58 -1.09
CA SER A 206 -11.61 -13.96 -2.41
C SER A 206 -11.27 -12.96 -3.50
N ALA A 207 -11.20 -11.67 -3.17
CA ALA A 207 -10.81 -10.62 -4.08
C ALA A 207 -9.30 -10.73 -4.40
N LEU A 208 -8.46 -10.89 -3.38
CA LEU A 208 -7.02 -11.13 -3.57
C LEU A 208 -6.75 -12.40 -4.40
N PHE A 209 -7.52 -13.46 -4.14
CA PHE A 209 -7.42 -14.68 -4.94
C PHE A 209 -7.79 -14.46 -6.41
N ALA A 210 -8.79 -13.63 -6.70
CA ALA A 210 -9.16 -13.32 -8.08
C ALA A 210 -8.02 -12.61 -8.83
N GLU A 211 -7.32 -11.69 -8.17
CA GLU A 211 -6.13 -11.05 -8.74
C GLU A 211 -4.98 -12.05 -8.96
N PHE A 212 -4.79 -12.98 -8.03
CA PHE A 212 -3.77 -14.02 -8.17
C PHE A 212 -4.09 -14.95 -9.36
N VAL A 213 -5.36 -15.25 -9.61
CA VAL A 213 -5.78 -16.01 -10.79
C VAL A 213 -5.51 -15.22 -12.06
N GLU A 214 -5.89 -13.93 -12.09
CA GLU A 214 -5.73 -13.09 -13.27
C GLU A 214 -4.27 -12.88 -13.68
N THR A 215 -3.38 -12.77 -12.70
CA THR A 215 -1.93 -12.60 -12.90
C THR A 215 -1.17 -13.91 -13.09
N GLY A 216 -1.84 -15.07 -12.97
CA GLY A 216 -1.19 -16.39 -13.00
C GLY A 216 -0.42 -16.77 -11.73
N MET A 217 -0.42 -15.90 -10.71
CA MET A 217 0.22 -16.16 -9.43
C MET A 217 -0.43 -17.34 -8.69
N ALA A 218 -1.75 -17.52 -8.80
CA ALA A 218 -2.44 -18.65 -8.19
C ALA A 218 -1.90 -20.00 -8.71
N GLU A 219 -1.66 -20.12 -10.01
CA GLU A 219 -1.06 -21.33 -10.60
C GLU A 219 0.38 -21.52 -10.13
N THR A 220 1.18 -20.45 -10.13
CA THR A 220 2.58 -20.45 -9.68
C THR A 220 2.71 -20.93 -8.23
N LEU A 221 1.80 -20.52 -7.35
CA LEU A 221 1.77 -20.89 -5.93
C LEU A 221 0.99 -22.19 -5.66
N GLY A 222 0.35 -22.77 -6.67
CA GLY A 222 -0.48 -23.97 -6.53
C GLY A 222 -1.80 -23.74 -5.79
N TYR A 223 -2.29 -22.49 -5.72
CA TYR A 223 -3.54 -22.12 -5.07
C TYR A 223 -4.74 -22.39 -5.98
N ARG A 224 -5.80 -22.97 -5.42
CA ARG A 224 -7.03 -23.36 -6.13
C ARG A 224 -8.25 -22.57 -5.68
N SER A 225 -8.15 -21.89 -4.54
CA SER A 225 -9.22 -21.12 -3.91
C SER A 225 -8.64 -20.12 -2.91
N SER A 226 -9.44 -19.15 -2.47
CA SER A 226 -9.06 -18.24 -1.39
C SER A 226 -8.81 -18.95 -0.05
N ALA A 227 -9.29 -20.18 0.13
CA ALA A 227 -8.92 -20.99 1.30
C ALA A 227 -7.41 -21.34 1.31
N ASP A 228 -6.79 -21.51 0.14
CA ASP A 228 -5.35 -21.81 0.05
C ASP A 228 -4.51 -20.58 0.43
N LEU A 229 -4.98 -19.35 0.15
CA LEU A 229 -4.36 -18.12 0.67
C LEU A 229 -4.38 -18.06 2.19
N ARG A 230 -5.52 -18.40 2.81
CA ARG A 230 -5.68 -18.41 4.26
C ARG A 230 -4.81 -19.49 4.92
N GLU A 231 -4.77 -20.67 4.33
CA GLU A 231 -3.94 -21.79 4.82
C GLU A 231 -2.45 -21.47 4.77
N ASN A 232 -1.99 -20.79 3.71
CA ASN A 232 -0.58 -20.38 3.58
C ASN A 232 -0.26 -19.06 4.29
N TYR A 233 -1.24 -18.36 4.84
CA TYR A 233 -1.07 -17.05 5.45
C TYR A 233 -0.01 -17.01 6.57
N PRO A 234 0.00 -17.94 7.56
CA PRO A 234 1.02 -17.93 8.60
C PRO A 234 2.42 -18.19 8.04
N LYS A 235 2.53 -19.10 7.07
CA LYS A 235 3.80 -19.41 6.42
C LYS A 235 4.34 -18.19 5.67
N PHE A 236 3.48 -17.55 4.86
CA PHE A 236 3.82 -16.30 4.17
C PHE A 236 4.28 -15.22 5.14
N TYR A 237 3.57 -15.06 6.26
CA TYR A 237 3.96 -14.12 7.30
C TYR A 237 5.35 -14.43 7.88
N TRP A 238 5.60 -15.68 8.31
CA TRP A 238 6.85 -16.03 8.99
C TRP A 238 8.05 -16.06 8.05
N ASP A 239 7.89 -16.62 6.85
CA ASP A 239 8.99 -16.85 5.92
C ASP A 239 9.33 -15.58 5.11
N GLU A 240 8.32 -14.82 4.67
CA GLU A 240 8.50 -13.70 3.74
C GLU A 240 8.38 -12.33 4.42
N VAL A 241 7.33 -12.11 5.23
CA VAL A 241 6.98 -10.77 5.76
C VAL A 241 7.76 -10.43 7.02
N SER A 242 7.81 -11.33 7.98
CA SER A 242 8.40 -11.13 9.32
C SER A 242 9.83 -10.59 9.25
N PRO A 243 10.74 -11.10 8.38
CA PRO A 243 12.09 -10.55 8.25
C PRO A 243 12.11 -9.08 7.83
N LEU A 244 11.13 -8.64 7.04
CA LEU A 244 11.11 -7.32 6.40
C LEU A 244 10.51 -6.21 7.28
N ILE A 245 9.76 -6.56 8.32
CA ILE A 245 8.95 -5.59 9.09
C ILE A 245 9.47 -5.31 10.51
N GLN A 246 10.55 -5.94 10.96
CA GLN A 246 10.99 -5.86 12.36
C GLN A 246 11.32 -4.44 12.85
N VAL A 247 11.91 -3.59 11.98
CA VAL A 247 12.13 -2.17 12.33
C VAL A 247 10.80 -1.43 12.48
N ALA A 248 9.87 -1.61 11.54
CA ALA A 248 8.55 -0.98 11.59
C ALA A 248 7.79 -1.39 12.86
N LEU A 249 7.81 -2.67 13.22
CA LEU A 249 7.23 -3.16 14.48
C LEU A 249 7.88 -2.54 15.72
N ARG A 250 9.16 -2.17 15.69
CA ARG A 250 9.78 -1.42 16.80
C ARG A 250 9.23 0.00 16.90
N TYR A 251 9.01 0.67 15.78
CA TYR A 251 8.43 2.02 15.76
C TYR A 251 6.94 2.00 16.15
N LEU A 252 6.15 1.05 15.66
CA LEU A 252 4.74 0.91 16.04
C LEU A 252 4.53 0.68 17.55
N ARG A 253 5.51 0.08 18.25
CA ARG A 253 5.44 -0.09 19.72
C ARG A 253 5.50 1.22 20.51
N GLU A 254 5.86 2.35 19.88
CA GLU A 254 6.02 3.63 20.54
C GLU A 254 4.68 4.37 20.73
N THR A 255 3.64 4.03 19.96
CA THR A 255 2.31 4.65 20.05
C THR A 255 1.25 3.66 20.50
N GLN A 256 0.12 4.16 21.03
CA GLN A 256 -1.01 3.30 21.40
C GLN A 256 -1.70 2.73 20.16
N GLU A 257 -1.87 3.54 19.11
CA GLU A 257 -2.44 3.08 17.84
C GLU A 257 -1.53 2.08 17.13
N GLY A 258 -0.21 2.31 17.11
CA GLY A 258 0.73 1.36 16.54
C GLY A 258 0.73 0.00 17.27
N LYS A 259 0.55 -0.03 18.59
CA LYS A 259 0.34 -1.30 19.32
C LYS A 259 -0.94 -2.03 18.92
N ARG A 260 -2.00 -1.31 18.51
CA ARG A 260 -3.22 -1.93 17.97
C ARG A 260 -2.96 -2.57 16.61
N TRP A 261 -2.24 -1.89 15.72
CA TRP A 261 -1.80 -2.49 14.44
C TRP A 261 -1.04 -3.80 14.65
N ILE A 262 -0.09 -3.83 15.58
CA ILE A 262 0.64 -5.07 15.93
C ILE A 262 -0.31 -6.15 16.46
N ALA A 263 -1.25 -5.77 17.33
CA ALA A 263 -2.20 -6.72 17.91
C ALA A 263 -3.11 -7.35 16.84
N VAL A 264 -3.61 -6.56 15.89
CA VAL A 264 -4.45 -7.06 14.79
C VAL A 264 -3.63 -7.92 13.84
N LEU A 265 -2.42 -7.49 13.45
CA LEU A 265 -1.50 -8.29 12.64
C LEU A 265 -1.30 -9.69 13.24
N TYR A 266 -0.95 -9.75 14.52
CA TYR A 266 -0.70 -11.02 15.20
C TYR A 266 -1.98 -11.82 15.46
N ALA A 267 -3.12 -11.16 15.68
CA ALA A 267 -4.41 -11.85 15.78
C ALA A 267 -4.75 -12.57 14.46
N ASN A 268 -4.59 -11.89 13.32
CA ASN A 268 -4.83 -12.48 12.00
C ASN A 268 -3.90 -13.69 11.75
N VAL A 269 -2.60 -13.57 12.06
CA VAL A 269 -1.65 -14.68 11.94
C VAL A 269 -2.06 -15.85 12.85
N PHE A 270 -2.35 -15.57 14.11
CA PHE A 270 -2.74 -16.57 15.10
C PHE A 270 -4.04 -17.29 14.72
N GLU A 271 -5.05 -16.57 14.24
CA GLU A 271 -6.33 -17.15 13.82
C GLU A 271 -6.17 -18.16 12.68
N GLU A 272 -5.30 -17.88 11.72
CA GLU A 272 -5.03 -18.79 10.61
C GLU A 272 -4.12 -19.95 11.02
N GLU A 273 -3.10 -19.70 11.82
CA GLU A 273 -2.14 -20.70 12.33
C GLU A 273 -2.81 -21.75 13.24
N HIS A 274 -3.78 -21.32 14.05
CA HIS A 274 -4.48 -22.18 15.00
C HIS A 274 -5.88 -22.61 14.55
N HIS A 275 -6.24 -22.31 13.30
CA HIS A 275 -7.54 -22.63 12.72
C HIS A 275 -8.72 -22.20 13.59
N VAL A 276 -8.64 -21.01 14.17
CA VAL A 276 -9.72 -20.44 15.00
C VAL A 276 -10.98 -20.32 14.14
N ILE A 277 -12.14 -20.62 14.73
CA ILE A 277 -13.42 -20.51 14.04
C ILE A 277 -13.63 -19.04 13.66
N SER A 278 -13.72 -18.78 12.37
CA SER A 278 -13.94 -17.44 11.84
C SER A 278 -15.05 -17.48 10.78
N PHE A 279 -15.67 -16.33 10.52
CA PHE A 279 -16.70 -16.22 9.48
C PHE A 279 -16.05 -16.26 8.09
N GLY A 280 -16.64 -17.00 7.15
CA GLY A 280 -16.14 -17.09 5.77
C GLY A 280 -16.09 -18.52 5.22
N VAL A 281 -15.37 -18.67 4.09
CA VAL A 281 -15.24 -19.92 3.31
C VAL A 281 -14.95 -21.11 4.23
N GLU A 282 -15.66 -22.22 4.04
CA GLU A 282 -15.37 -23.46 4.77
C GLU A 282 -13.88 -23.80 4.59
N ARG A 283 -13.14 -23.90 5.70
CA ARG A 283 -11.76 -24.36 5.67
C ARG A 283 -11.76 -25.77 5.08
N ARG A 284 -10.77 -26.09 4.23
CA ARG A 284 -10.58 -27.49 3.82
C ARG A 284 -10.31 -28.32 5.08
N ARG A 285 -11.05 -29.40 5.22
CA ARG A 285 -10.89 -30.35 6.32
C ARG A 285 -9.72 -31.28 6.06
#